data_AF-A0A2U2S8Q2-F1
#
_entry.id   AF-A0A2U2S8Q2-F1
#
_cell.length_a   1.000
_cell.length_b   1.000
_cell.length_c   1.000
_cell.angle_alpha   90.00
_cell.angle_beta   90.00
_cell.angle_gamma   90.00
#
_symmetry.space_group_name_H-M   'P 1'
#
loop_
_entity.id
_entity.type
_entity.pdbx_description
1 polymer ?
#
loop_
_entity_poly.entity_id
_entity_poly.type
_entity_poly.pdbx_seq_one_letter_code
_entity_poly.pdbx_strand_id
1 'polypeptide(L)'
;MKIARTNIADEVSNWLLEAIRSGRYQSGERLPSVEELAAQLNVGRSSVREALRQLQALGWVTLQHGKGTFVSAPKVQIGSSLASFSESVQARGMQPGGVILRREVVPAPEAIACELQIDTDEPVNLLVRLRLANGEPVAHETSYTPNRLFPDLLDQPWSVETSLYQLLTEKYGARFLYAVHTLYPIQIDEALSQLLQLPVGSAAIKLKSTLYDQDHQPIETAFDVYHPDRYQYTVVLKR
;
A
#
# COMPACT_ATOMS: atom_id res chain seq x y z
N MET A 1 -6.86 32.84 -9.76
CA MET A 1 -6.41 31.64 -10.50
C MET A 1 -4.88 31.64 -10.50
N LYS A 2 -4.24 30.88 -9.60
CA LYS A 2 -2.76 30.78 -9.55
C LYS A 2 -2.34 29.63 -10.45
N ILE A 3 -1.50 29.93 -11.45
CA ILE A 3 -0.89 28.94 -12.33
C ILE A 3 0.04 28.07 -11.47
N ALA A 4 -0.25 26.77 -11.36
CA ALA A 4 0.65 25.82 -10.73
C ALA A 4 1.87 25.65 -11.65
N ARG A 5 3.02 26.20 -11.25
CA ARG A 5 4.30 25.85 -11.87
C ARG A 5 4.62 24.42 -11.47
N THR A 6 4.72 23.51 -12.43
CA THR A 6 5.27 22.18 -12.20
C THR A 6 6.67 22.35 -11.59
N ASN A 7 6.89 21.72 -10.44
CA ASN A 7 8.16 21.81 -9.74
C ASN A 7 9.17 20.89 -10.43
N ILE A 8 10.28 21.45 -10.93
CA ILE A 8 11.35 20.69 -11.62
C ILE A 8 11.85 19.51 -10.76
N ALA A 9 11.86 19.66 -9.43
CA ALA A 9 12.21 18.56 -8.55
C ALA A 9 11.21 17.39 -8.63
N ASP A 10 9.92 17.67 -8.78
CA ASP A 10 8.88 16.63 -8.90
C ASP A 10 8.99 15.92 -10.26
N GLU A 11 9.31 16.64 -11.34
CA GLU A 11 9.57 16.04 -12.66
C GLU A 11 10.80 15.12 -12.63
N VAL A 12 11.90 15.55 -12.01
CA VAL A 12 13.12 14.73 -11.83
C VAL A 12 12.82 13.50 -10.96
N SER A 13 12.03 13.67 -9.90
CA SER A 13 11.59 12.60 -9.00
C SER A 13 10.79 11.53 -9.77
N ASN A 14 9.82 11.96 -10.58
CA ASN A 14 9.00 11.07 -11.41
C ASN A 14 9.84 10.33 -12.46
N TRP A 15 10.75 11.02 -13.15
CA TRP A 15 11.62 10.41 -14.14
C TRP A 15 12.53 9.32 -13.52
N LEU A 16 13.15 9.62 -12.37
CA LEU A 16 13.97 8.66 -11.64
C LEU A 16 13.15 7.47 -11.16
N LEU A 17 11.93 7.72 -10.69
CA LEU A 17 11.00 6.68 -10.27
C LEU A 17 10.63 5.75 -11.42
N GLU A 18 10.34 6.28 -12.61
CA GLU A 18 10.10 5.48 -13.82
C GLU A 18 11.32 4.68 -14.24
N ALA A 19 12.53 5.25 -14.16
CA ALA A 19 13.77 4.54 -14.43
C ALA A 19 13.99 3.36 -13.47
N ILE A 20 13.69 3.54 -12.18
CA ILE A 20 13.77 2.44 -11.20
C ILE A 20 12.69 1.37 -11.49
N ARG A 21 11.45 1.79 -11.76
CA ARG A 21 10.33 0.87 -12.05
C ARG A 21 10.51 0.04 -13.31
N SER A 22 11.09 0.64 -14.34
CA SER A 22 11.40 -0.04 -15.61
C SER A 22 12.61 -0.96 -15.53
N GLY A 23 13.31 -1.01 -14.39
CA GLY A 23 14.51 -1.82 -14.20
C GLY A 23 15.76 -1.22 -14.84
N ARG A 24 15.72 0.03 -15.31
CA ARG A 24 16.91 0.75 -15.79
C ARG A 24 17.94 0.94 -14.67
N TYR A 25 17.48 1.07 -13.43
CA TYR A 25 18.33 0.99 -12.24
C TYR A 25 17.82 -0.14 -11.34
N GLN A 26 18.70 -1.09 -11.03
CA GLN A 26 18.37 -2.29 -10.26
C GLN A 26 18.47 -2.05 -8.75
N SER A 27 17.78 -2.89 -7.97
CA SER A 27 17.90 -2.88 -6.50
C SER A 27 19.35 -3.03 -6.06
N GLY A 28 19.80 -2.16 -5.16
CA GLY A 28 21.20 -2.12 -4.68
C GLY A 28 22.18 -1.46 -5.64
N GLU A 29 21.76 -1.08 -6.85
CA GLU A 29 22.59 -0.34 -7.80
C GLU A 29 22.81 1.10 -7.32
N ARG A 30 24.01 1.62 -7.56
CA ARG A 30 24.34 3.01 -7.30
C ARG A 30 23.78 3.88 -8.43
N LEU A 31 22.92 4.84 -8.09
CA LEU A 31 22.47 5.86 -9.04
C LEU A 31 23.63 6.77 -9.46
N PRO A 32 23.55 7.39 -10.66
CA PRO A 32 24.49 8.43 -11.04
C PRO A 32 24.53 9.55 -10.00
N SER A 33 25.68 10.19 -9.88
CA SER A 33 25.89 11.31 -8.96
C SER A 33 24.94 12.47 -9.27
N VAL A 34 24.75 13.35 -8.29
CA VAL A 34 23.96 14.58 -8.46
C VAL A 34 24.44 15.41 -9.64
N GLU A 35 25.76 15.42 -9.89
CA GLU A 35 26.38 16.16 -10.99
C GLU A 35 26.06 15.53 -12.34
N GLU A 36 26.16 14.21 -12.44
CA GLU A 36 25.81 13.47 -13.65
C GLU A 36 24.32 13.57 -13.97
N LEU A 37 23.44 13.40 -12.97
CA LEU A 37 21.99 13.54 -13.15
C LEU A 37 21.59 14.97 -13.56
N ALA A 38 22.22 15.99 -12.97
CA ALA A 38 21.96 17.38 -13.33
C ALA A 38 22.37 17.68 -14.79
N ALA A 39 23.52 17.13 -15.22
CA ALA A 39 23.98 17.26 -16.60
C ALA A 39 23.09 16.49 -17.58
N GLN A 40 22.72 15.24 -17.26
CA GLN A 40 21.87 14.39 -18.11
C GLN A 40 20.48 14.97 -18.33
N LEU A 41 19.88 15.54 -17.28
CA LEU A 41 18.52 16.08 -17.32
C LEU A 41 18.48 17.58 -17.64
N ASN A 42 19.65 18.21 -17.79
CA ASN A 42 19.79 19.66 -18.01
C ASN A 42 19.02 20.50 -16.97
N VAL A 43 19.17 20.15 -15.69
CA VAL A 43 18.51 20.80 -14.55
C VAL A 43 19.52 21.25 -13.50
N GLY A 44 19.08 22.12 -12.58
CA GLY A 44 19.89 22.54 -11.45
C GLY A 44 20.16 21.40 -10.47
N ARG A 45 21.38 21.34 -9.90
CA ARG A 45 21.79 20.39 -8.85
C ARG A 45 20.86 20.41 -7.63
N SER A 46 20.28 21.56 -7.31
CA SER A 46 19.30 21.71 -6.22
C SER A 46 18.03 20.90 -6.47
N SER A 47 17.52 20.90 -7.71
CA SER A 47 16.33 20.14 -8.09
C SER A 47 16.57 18.64 -8.02
N VAL A 48 17.76 18.18 -8.45
CA VAL A 48 18.16 16.76 -8.34
C VAL A 48 18.28 16.34 -6.87
N ARG A 49 18.92 17.17 -6.03
CA ARG A 49 19.01 16.88 -4.59
C ARG A 49 17.65 16.79 -3.94
N GLU A 50 16.74 17.69 -4.28
CA GLU A 50 15.38 17.68 -3.75
C GLU A 50 14.61 16.44 -4.22
N ALA A 51 14.69 16.09 -5.50
CA ALA A 51 14.11 14.85 -6.04
C ALA A 51 14.63 13.59 -5.32
N LEU A 52 15.96 13.50 -5.13
CA LEU A 52 16.57 12.38 -4.40
C LEU A 52 16.13 12.36 -2.93
N ARG A 53 15.95 13.51 -2.28
CA ARG A 53 15.39 13.58 -0.91
C ARG A 53 13.95 13.11 -0.86
N GLN A 54 13.12 13.48 -1.83
CA GLN A 54 11.75 12.99 -1.95
C GLN A 54 11.73 11.47 -2.12
N LEU A 55 12.51 10.93 -3.06
CA LEU A 55 12.61 9.48 -3.30
C LEU A 55 13.19 8.75 -2.08
N GLN A 56 14.14 9.36 -1.37
CA GLN A 56 14.68 8.82 -0.13
C GLN A 56 13.63 8.79 0.98
N ALA A 57 12.87 9.87 1.16
CA ALA A 57 11.77 9.94 2.12
C ALA A 57 10.69 8.91 1.80
N LEU A 58 10.44 8.68 0.52
CA LEU A 58 9.54 7.63 0.04
C LEU A 58 10.12 6.23 0.19
N GLY A 59 11.43 6.07 0.37
CA GLY A 59 12.10 4.77 0.57
C GLY A 59 12.57 4.09 -0.73
N TRP A 60 12.50 4.77 -1.88
CA TRP A 60 12.97 4.24 -3.18
C TRP A 60 14.48 4.22 -3.32
N VAL A 61 15.17 5.11 -2.60
CA VAL A 61 16.63 5.21 -2.62
C VAL A 61 17.17 5.41 -1.20
N THR A 62 18.42 5.02 -0.98
CA THR A 62 19.13 5.20 0.27
C THR A 62 20.45 5.93 0.02
N LEU A 63 20.68 7.02 0.75
CA LEU A 63 21.95 7.74 0.71
C LEU A 63 22.97 7.07 1.65
N GLN A 64 24.11 6.66 1.10
CA GLN A 64 25.27 6.23 1.89
C GLN A 64 26.35 7.32 1.85
N HIS A 65 26.64 7.92 3.01
CA HIS A 65 27.56 9.04 3.12
C HIS A 65 28.94 8.68 2.54
N GLY A 66 29.46 9.53 1.64
CA GLY A 66 30.73 9.29 0.93
C GLY A 66 30.71 8.21 -0.14
N LYS A 67 29.63 7.42 -0.27
CA LYS A 67 29.52 6.30 -1.22
C LYS A 67 28.51 6.55 -2.35
N GLY A 68 27.54 7.42 -2.14
CA GLY A 68 26.54 7.80 -3.15
C GLY A 68 25.12 7.39 -2.77
N THR A 69 24.20 7.48 -3.73
CA THR A 69 22.80 7.09 -3.56
C THR A 69 22.56 5.75 -4.21
N PHE A 70 21.90 4.83 -3.51
CA PHE A 70 21.64 3.47 -3.97
C PHE A 70 20.13 3.23 -4.09
N VAL A 71 19.70 2.44 -5.07
CA VAL A 71 18.31 2.00 -5.17
C VAL A 71 18.00 1.07 -3.99
N SER A 72 16.96 1.37 -3.24
CA SER A 72 16.54 0.54 -2.11
C SER A 72 15.97 -0.80 -2.61
N ALA A 73 16.05 -1.83 -1.78
CA ALA A 73 15.27 -3.04 -2.01
C ALA A 73 13.76 -2.69 -2.03
N PRO A 74 12.98 -3.23 -2.98
CA PRO A 74 11.57 -2.87 -3.13
C PRO A 74 10.78 -3.32 -1.91
N LYS A 75 10.44 -2.37 -1.03
CA LYS A 75 9.45 -2.57 0.04
C LYS A 75 8.09 -2.10 -0.44
N VAL A 76 7.04 -2.87 -0.14
CA VAL A 76 5.66 -2.44 -0.44
C VAL A 76 5.29 -1.25 0.45
N GLN A 77 5.24 -0.05 -0.12
CA GLN A 77 4.68 1.17 0.47
C GLN A 77 3.28 1.46 -0.07
N ILE A 78 2.37 1.73 0.84
CA ILE A 78 1.12 2.45 0.59
C ILE A 78 1.46 3.94 0.77
N GLY A 79 1.26 4.71 -0.30
CA GLY A 79 1.32 6.18 -0.24
C GLY A 79 0.03 6.75 0.33
N SER A 80 -0.02 8.05 0.58
CA SER A 80 -1.21 8.81 1.04
C SER A 80 -2.38 8.86 0.03
N SER A 81 -2.40 7.97 -0.96
CA SER A 81 -3.47 7.78 -1.93
C SER A 81 -4.18 6.46 -1.61
N LEU A 82 -5.49 6.40 -1.85
CA LEU A 82 -6.35 5.20 -1.78
C LEU A 82 -5.97 4.09 -2.79
N ALA A 83 -4.69 3.96 -3.11
CA ALA A 83 -4.18 2.98 -4.06
C ALA A 83 -4.33 1.59 -3.45
N SER A 84 -4.91 0.67 -4.22
CA SER A 84 -5.07 -0.72 -3.79
C SER A 84 -3.71 -1.39 -3.56
N PHE A 85 -3.65 -2.42 -2.71
CA PHE A 85 -2.43 -3.23 -2.53
C PHE A 85 -1.85 -3.66 -3.90
N SER A 86 -2.70 -4.12 -4.82
CA SER A 86 -2.29 -4.57 -6.15
C SER A 86 -1.59 -3.45 -6.94
N GLU A 87 -2.13 -2.23 -6.94
CA GLU A 87 -1.48 -1.08 -7.56
C GLU A 87 -0.13 -0.78 -6.91
N SER A 88 -0.04 -0.86 -5.58
CA SER A 88 1.21 -0.59 -4.86
C SER A 88 2.33 -1.59 -5.17
N VAL A 89 1.98 -2.85 -5.45
CA VAL A 89 2.92 -3.92 -5.83
C VAL A 89 3.31 -3.79 -7.30
N GLN A 90 2.34 -3.59 -8.21
CA GLN A 90 2.59 -3.39 -9.64
C GLN A 90 3.44 -2.14 -9.90
N ALA A 91 3.18 -1.06 -9.16
CA ALA A 91 3.97 0.16 -9.20
C ALA A 91 5.45 -0.04 -8.78
N ARG A 92 5.85 -1.23 -8.35
CA ARG A 92 7.25 -1.60 -8.05
C ARG A 92 7.85 -2.59 -9.04
N GLY A 93 7.15 -2.89 -10.13
CA GLY A 93 7.56 -3.97 -11.05
C GLY A 93 7.47 -5.36 -10.41
N MET A 94 6.76 -5.49 -9.29
CA MET A 94 6.52 -6.77 -8.63
C MET A 94 5.18 -7.35 -9.08
N GLN A 95 5.07 -8.66 -9.08
CA GLN A 95 3.82 -9.36 -9.40
C GLN A 95 2.95 -9.45 -8.14
N PRO A 96 1.75 -8.83 -8.12
CA PRO A 96 0.80 -9.03 -7.04
C PRO A 96 0.27 -10.46 -7.10
N GLY A 97 0.09 -11.05 -5.93
CA GLY A 97 -0.66 -12.28 -5.77
C GLY A 97 -1.49 -12.25 -4.50
N GLY A 98 -2.34 -13.26 -4.34
CA GLY A 98 -3.12 -13.41 -3.13
C GLY A 98 -3.70 -14.80 -3.01
N VAL A 99 -3.73 -15.33 -1.80
CA VAL A 99 -4.45 -16.57 -1.45
C VAL A 99 -5.64 -16.18 -0.58
N ILE A 100 -6.84 -16.59 -0.96
CA ILE A 100 -8.01 -16.46 -0.08
C ILE A 100 -7.90 -17.53 1.00
N LEU A 101 -7.81 -17.08 2.25
CA LEU A 101 -7.78 -17.97 3.42
C LEU A 101 -9.19 -18.26 3.92
N ARG A 102 -10.08 -17.27 3.84
CA ARG A 102 -11.47 -17.35 4.30
C ARG A 102 -12.33 -16.36 3.53
N ARG A 103 -13.54 -16.78 3.14
CA ARG A 103 -14.58 -15.88 2.62
C ARG A 103 -15.94 -16.39 3.07
N GLU A 104 -16.69 -15.56 3.77
CA GLU A 104 -18.04 -15.92 4.24
C GLU A 104 -18.84 -14.68 4.64
N VAL A 105 -20.17 -14.82 4.64
CA VAL A 105 -21.07 -13.83 5.24
C VAL A 105 -21.26 -14.20 6.70
N VAL A 106 -20.98 -13.27 7.61
CA VAL A 106 -21.09 -13.46 9.06
C VAL A 106 -21.91 -12.34 9.69
N PRO A 107 -22.57 -12.58 10.84
CA PRO A 107 -23.08 -11.46 11.64
C PRO A 107 -21.93 -10.55 12.06
N ALA A 108 -22.11 -9.23 11.96
CA ALA A 108 -21.09 -8.27 12.35
C ALA A 108 -20.75 -8.40 13.84
N PRO A 109 -19.49 -8.69 14.20
CA PRO A 109 -19.05 -8.57 15.59
C PRO A 109 -19.26 -7.15 16.09
N GLU A 110 -19.56 -6.96 17.38
CA GLU A 110 -19.90 -5.65 17.97
C GLU A 110 -18.91 -4.53 17.60
N ALA A 111 -17.61 -4.82 17.68
CA ALA A 111 -16.56 -3.86 17.30
C ALA A 111 -16.61 -3.50 15.81
N ILE A 112 -16.92 -4.45 14.93
CA ILE A 112 -17.03 -4.21 13.48
C ILE A 112 -18.31 -3.45 13.16
N ALA A 113 -19.43 -3.77 13.81
CA ALA A 113 -20.69 -3.05 13.66
C ALA A 113 -20.53 -1.58 14.05
N CYS A 114 -19.80 -1.31 15.16
CA CYS A 114 -19.47 0.04 15.59
C CYS A 114 -18.62 0.80 14.57
N GLU A 115 -17.56 0.21 14.04
CA GLU A 115 -16.68 0.85 13.04
C GLU A 115 -17.41 1.10 11.71
N LEU A 116 -18.27 0.16 11.30
CA LEU A 116 -19.09 0.26 10.09
C LEU A 116 -20.40 1.03 10.29
N GLN A 117 -20.68 1.53 11.50
CA GLN A 117 -21.92 2.26 11.81
C GLN A 117 -23.20 1.52 11.34
N ILE A 118 -23.21 0.21 11.53
CA ILE A 118 -24.33 -0.68 11.23
C ILE A 118 -24.88 -1.29 12.51
N ASP A 119 -26.03 -1.94 12.42
CA ASP A 119 -26.60 -2.66 13.56
C ASP A 119 -25.72 -3.87 13.92
N THR A 120 -25.64 -4.19 15.21
CA THR A 120 -25.03 -5.43 15.68
C THR A 120 -25.74 -6.63 15.04
N ASP A 121 -24.97 -7.66 14.68
CA ASP A 121 -25.43 -8.84 13.94
C ASP A 121 -25.94 -8.58 12.51
N GLU A 122 -25.90 -7.33 12.00
CA GLU A 122 -26.14 -7.08 10.58
C GLU A 122 -25.12 -7.87 9.73
N PRO A 123 -25.54 -8.55 8.65
CA PRO A 123 -24.62 -9.35 7.84
C PRO A 123 -23.50 -8.53 7.20
N VAL A 124 -22.26 -9.00 7.35
CA VAL A 124 -21.07 -8.46 6.70
C VAL A 124 -20.37 -9.53 5.88
N ASN A 125 -19.79 -9.13 4.76
CA ASN A 125 -18.85 -9.96 4.03
C ASN A 125 -17.52 -9.96 4.79
N LEU A 126 -17.05 -11.13 5.20
CA LEU A 126 -15.70 -11.34 5.71
C LEU A 126 -14.83 -11.91 4.59
N LEU A 127 -13.75 -11.21 4.28
CA LEU A 127 -12.72 -11.66 3.34
C LEU A 127 -11.34 -11.64 4.01
N VAL A 128 -10.74 -12.82 4.16
CA VAL A 128 -9.38 -12.98 4.72
C VAL A 128 -8.44 -13.46 3.63
N ARG A 129 -7.33 -12.75 3.45
CA ARG A 129 -6.37 -13.01 2.37
C ARG A 129 -4.93 -12.97 2.87
N LEU A 130 -4.11 -13.87 2.35
CA LEU A 130 -2.67 -13.72 2.38
C LEU A 130 -2.23 -13.03 1.08
N ARG A 131 -1.74 -11.80 1.18
CA ARG A 131 -1.25 -11.01 0.06
C ARG A 131 0.21 -11.36 -0.23
N LEU A 132 0.52 -11.57 -1.50
CA LEU A 132 1.84 -11.96 -1.98
C LEU A 132 2.43 -10.87 -2.88
N ALA A 133 3.75 -10.74 -2.86
CA ALA A 133 4.52 -10.04 -3.89
C ALA A 133 5.63 -10.96 -4.36
N ASN A 134 5.69 -11.22 -5.68
CA ASN A 134 6.64 -12.18 -6.28
C ASN A 134 6.60 -13.57 -5.62
N GLY A 135 5.41 -14.01 -5.17
CA GLY A 135 5.22 -15.28 -4.47
C GLY A 135 5.54 -15.28 -2.97
N GLU A 136 6.09 -14.20 -2.42
CA GLU A 136 6.41 -14.10 -0.99
C GLU A 136 5.28 -13.45 -0.18
N PRO A 137 4.97 -13.93 1.04
CA PRO A 137 3.99 -13.29 1.93
C PRO A 137 4.37 -11.88 2.33
N VAL A 138 3.47 -10.93 2.07
CA VAL A 138 3.65 -9.51 2.42
C VAL A 138 2.66 -9.06 3.48
N ALA A 139 1.41 -9.52 3.42
CA ALA A 139 0.39 -9.08 4.37
C ALA A 139 -0.65 -10.17 4.63
N HIS A 140 -1.14 -10.25 5.86
CA HIS A 140 -2.36 -10.94 6.20
C HIS A 140 -3.46 -9.89 6.37
N GLU A 141 -4.44 -9.91 5.48
CA GLU A 141 -5.52 -8.94 5.40
C GLU A 141 -6.83 -9.58 5.85
N THR A 142 -7.59 -8.86 6.65
CA THR A 142 -8.96 -9.21 7.05
C THR A 142 -9.85 -8.01 6.77
N SER A 143 -10.73 -8.12 5.79
CA SER A 143 -11.66 -7.07 5.37
C SER A 143 -13.09 -7.44 5.74
N TYR A 144 -13.82 -6.47 6.29
CA TYR A 144 -15.24 -6.52 6.55
C TYR A 144 -15.95 -5.44 5.74
N THR A 145 -16.95 -5.83 4.94
CA THR A 145 -17.81 -4.88 4.21
C THR A 145 -19.29 -5.17 4.47
N PRO A 146 -20.18 -4.16 4.53
CA PRO A 146 -21.61 -4.40 4.72
C PRO A 146 -22.17 -5.27 3.58
N ASN A 147 -22.76 -6.43 3.90
CA ASN A 147 -23.27 -7.35 2.87
C ASN A 147 -24.41 -6.69 2.08
N ARG A 148 -25.24 -5.86 2.72
CA ARG A 148 -26.31 -5.10 2.03
C ARG A 148 -25.79 -4.21 0.89
N LEU A 149 -24.56 -3.71 0.97
CA LEU A 149 -23.95 -2.88 -0.07
C LEU A 149 -23.31 -3.72 -1.18
N PHE A 150 -22.80 -4.90 -0.81
CA PHE A 150 -22.05 -5.77 -1.71
C PHE A 150 -22.52 -7.24 -1.58
N PRO A 151 -23.77 -7.55 -1.97
CA PRO A 151 -24.44 -8.80 -1.57
C PRO A 151 -23.83 -10.07 -2.17
N ASP A 152 -23.28 -9.98 -3.39
CA ASP A 152 -22.67 -11.10 -4.13
C ASP A 152 -21.13 -10.97 -4.20
N LEU A 153 -20.53 -10.15 -3.34
CA LEU A 153 -19.09 -9.85 -3.36
C LEU A 153 -18.23 -11.10 -3.26
N LEU A 154 -18.62 -12.03 -2.39
CA LEU A 154 -17.85 -13.24 -2.11
C LEU A 154 -18.01 -14.30 -3.19
N ASP A 155 -19.07 -14.21 -4.00
CA ASP A 155 -19.35 -15.11 -5.14
C ASP A 155 -18.61 -14.71 -6.41
N GLN A 156 -17.98 -13.54 -6.42
CA GLN A 156 -17.17 -13.09 -7.55
C GLN A 156 -16.02 -14.05 -7.84
N PRO A 157 -15.53 -14.11 -9.09
CA PRO A 157 -14.44 -15.00 -9.49
C PRO A 157 -13.11 -14.47 -8.94
N TRP A 158 -12.92 -14.61 -7.63
CA TRP A 158 -11.71 -14.21 -6.95
C TRP A 158 -10.51 -14.99 -7.47
N SER A 159 -9.53 -14.26 -8.00
CA SER A 159 -8.24 -14.77 -8.41
C SER A 159 -7.14 -14.09 -7.61
N VAL A 160 -5.90 -14.55 -7.80
CA VAL A 160 -4.70 -13.96 -7.19
C VAL A 160 -4.50 -12.48 -7.59
N GLU A 161 -5.08 -12.07 -8.72
CA GLU A 161 -4.97 -10.72 -9.28
C GLU A 161 -6.14 -9.82 -8.89
N THR A 162 -7.26 -10.38 -8.40
CA THR A 162 -8.47 -9.61 -8.07
C THR A 162 -8.19 -8.57 -6.99
N SER A 163 -8.33 -7.29 -7.38
CA SER A 163 -8.34 -6.16 -6.44
C SER A 163 -9.75 -6.01 -5.86
N LEU A 164 -9.86 -6.04 -4.53
CA LEU A 164 -11.13 -5.80 -3.84
C LEU A 164 -11.65 -4.41 -4.21
N TYR A 165 -10.79 -3.40 -4.18
CA TYR A 165 -11.15 -2.02 -4.42
C TYR A 165 -11.63 -1.79 -5.85
N GLN A 166 -10.93 -2.36 -6.83
CA GLN A 166 -11.37 -2.32 -8.22
C GLN A 166 -12.77 -2.95 -8.39
N LEU A 167 -13.00 -4.10 -7.75
CA LEU A 167 -14.29 -4.78 -7.80
C LEU A 167 -15.40 -3.94 -7.15
N LEU A 168 -15.14 -3.35 -5.98
CA LEU A 168 -16.07 -2.43 -5.31
C LEU A 168 -16.41 -1.21 -6.19
N THR A 169 -15.42 -0.62 -6.87
CA THR A 169 -15.65 0.55 -7.74
C THR A 169 -16.35 0.18 -9.05
N GLU A 170 -15.89 -0.86 -9.76
CA GLU A 170 -16.35 -1.15 -11.12
C GLU A 170 -17.71 -1.85 -11.13
N LYS A 171 -17.94 -2.78 -10.20
CA LYS A 171 -19.18 -3.57 -10.16
C LYS A 171 -20.26 -2.90 -9.33
N TYR A 172 -19.91 -2.38 -8.16
CA TYR A 172 -20.88 -1.82 -7.21
C TYR A 172 -20.98 -0.30 -7.28
N GLY A 173 -20.15 0.34 -8.10
CA GLY A 173 -20.16 1.79 -8.24
C GLY A 173 -19.70 2.52 -6.97
N ALA A 174 -19.00 1.84 -6.06
CA ALA A 174 -18.53 2.43 -4.83
C ALA A 174 -17.58 3.60 -5.13
N ARG A 175 -17.77 4.72 -4.44
CA ARG A 175 -16.96 5.94 -4.63
C ARG A 175 -16.25 6.28 -3.34
N PHE A 176 -14.96 6.02 -3.29
CA PHE A 176 -14.15 6.24 -2.10
C PHE A 176 -13.75 7.71 -1.98
N LEU A 177 -13.98 8.31 -0.82
CA LEU A 177 -13.59 9.68 -0.54
C LEU A 177 -12.27 9.73 0.24
N TYR A 178 -12.18 8.95 1.32
CA TYR A 178 -10.98 8.90 2.17
C TYR A 178 -10.96 7.60 2.98
N ALA A 179 -9.78 7.28 3.53
CA ALA A 179 -9.63 6.21 4.50
C ALA A 179 -8.97 6.76 5.77
N VAL A 180 -9.38 6.25 6.92
CA VAL A 180 -8.74 6.52 8.21
C VAL A 180 -7.88 5.33 8.57
N HIS A 181 -6.59 5.58 8.75
CA HIS A 181 -5.60 4.57 9.11
C HIS A 181 -5.17 4.72 10.56
N THR A 182 -5.15 3.61 11.30
CA THR A 182 -4.57 3.55 12.66
C THR A 182 -3.55 2.43 12.71
N LEU A 183 -2.33 2.76 13.11
CA LEU A 183 -1.21 1.82 13.17
C LEU A 183 -1.00 1.36 14.61
N TYR A 184 -0.86 0.06 14.80
CA TYR A 184 -0.60 -0.58 16.09
C TYR A 184 0.68 -1.41 15.99
N PRO A 185 1.64 -1.24 16.91
CA PRO A 185 2.71 -2.22 17.06
C PRO A 185 2.12 -3.51 17.62
N ILE A 186 2.51 -4.64 17.06
CA ILE A 186 2.09 -5.97 17.54
C ILE A 186 3.28 -6.93 17.58
N GLN A 187 3.09 -8.04 18.28
CA GLN A 187 3.96 -9.21 18.17
C GLN A 187 3.27 -10.29 17.34
N ILE A 188 4.04 -10.98 16.50
CA ILE A 188 3.57 -12.09 15.69
C ILE A 188 3.28 -13.30 16.60
N ASP A 189 2.06 -13.84 16.51
CA ASP A 189 1.65 -15.07 17.17
C ASP A 189 1.96 -16.31 16.30
N GLU A 190 1.59 -17.50 16.77
CA GLU A 190 1.84 -18.76 16.05
C GLU A 190 1.11 -18.83 14.70
N ALA A 191 -0.13 -18.33 14.64
CA ALA A 191 -0.94 -18.38 13.41
C ALA A 191 -0.35 -17.47 12.33
N LEU A 192 -0.03 -16.22 12.68
CA LEU A 192 0.59 -15.27 11.77
C LEU A 192 2.03 -15.63 11.43
N SER A 193 2.75 -16.29 12.34
CA SER A 193 4.12 -16.78 12.10
C SER A 193 4.19 -17.69 10.89
N GLN A 194 3.29 -18.67 10.82
CA GLN A 194 3.22 -19.61 9.70
C GLN A 194 2.84 -18.91 8.38
N LEU A 195 1.86 -18.01 8.43
CA LEU A 195 1.34 -17.33 7.24
C LEU A 195 2.33 -16.31 6.66
N LEU A 196 2.96 -15.51 7.52
CA LEU A 196 3.89 -14.46 7.12
C LEU A 196 5.34 -14.94 7.04
N GLN A 197 5.65 -16.17 7.45
CA GLN A 197 7.01 -16.71 7.49
C GLN A 197 7.94 -15.89 8.39
N LEU A 198 7.43 -15.51 9.57
CA LEU A 198 8.14 -14.74 10.59
C LEU A 198 8.30 -15.56 11.86
N PRO A 199 9.39 -15.43 12.63
CA PRO A 199 9.47 -16.02 13.96
C PRO A 199 8.38 -15.51 14.89
N VAL A 200 7.82 -16.38 15.73
CA VAL A 200 6.91 -15.99 16.82
C VAL A 200 7.60 -14.96 17.72
N GLY A 201 6.85 -13.92 18.13
CA GLY A 201 7.36 -12.81 18.95
C GLY A 201 8.03 -11.68 18.15
N SER A 202 8.21 -11.84 16.84
CA SER A 202 8.73 -10.77 15.98
C SER A 202 7.83 -9.54 16.03
N ALA A 203 8.43 -8.35 16.00
CA ALA A 203 7.68 -7.10 15.91
C ALA A 203 7.11 -6.92 14.50
N ALA A 204 5.83 -6.56 14.43
CA ALA A 204 5.16 -6.21 13.19
C ALA A 204 4.24 -5.00 13.40
N ILE A 205 3.72 -4.48 12.29
CA ILE A 205 2.74 -3.39 12.30
C ILE A 205 1.40 -3.98 11.86
N LYS A 206 0.39 -3.76 12.71
CA LYS A 206 -1.02 -3.94 12.35
C LYS A 206 -1.60 -2.60 11.93
N LEU A 207 -2.17 -2.53 10.74
CA LEU A 207 -2.90 -1.38 10.23
C LEU A 207 -4.39 -1.68 10.34
N LYS A 208 -5.14 -0.86 11.08
CA LYS A 208 -6.60 -0.75 10.93
C LYS A 208 -6.88 0.32 9.87
N SER A 209 -7.71 0.00 8.90
CA SER A 209 -8.20 0.93 7.87
C SER A 209 -9.71 0.96 7.88
N THR A 210 -10.32 2.15 7.93
CA THR A 210 -11.75 2.32 7.68
C THR A 210 -11.93 3.18 6.45
N LEU A 211 -12.58 2.65 5.42
CA LEU A 211 -12.80 3.31 4.14
C LEU A 211 -14.16 3.99 4.14
N TYR A 212 -14.20 5.26 3.75
CA TYR A 212 -15.40 6.08 3.70
C TYR A 212 -15.74 6.48 2.27
N ASP A 213 -17.03 6.48 1.96
CA ASP A 213 -17.56 6.94 0.68
C ASP A 213 -17.79 8.47 0.65
N GLN A 214 -18.33 8.95 -0.47
CA GLN A 214 -18.66 10.36 -0.71
C GLN A 214 -19.72 10.94 0.26
N ASP A 215 -20.52 10.08 0.89
CA ASP A 215 -21.55 10.44 1.87
C ASP A 215 -21.04 10.28 3.32
N HIS A 216 -19.72 10.12 3.47
CA HIS A 216 -19.02 9.89 4.72
C HIS A 216 -19.49 8.63 5.47
N GLN A 217 -20.05 7.65 4.75
CA GLN A 217 -20.44 6.36 5.33
C GLN A 217 -19.27 5.38 5.26
N PRO A 218 -18.98 4.64 6.34
CA PRO A 218 -17.98 3.59 6.31
C PRO A 218 -18.49 2.40 5.49
N ILE A 219 -17.71 2.00 4.49
CA ILE A 219 -18.06 0.92 3.54
C ILE A 219 -17.12 -0.28 3.67
N GLU A 220 -16.00 -0.12 4.38
CA GLU A 220 -15.09 -1.21 4.72
C GLU A 220 -14.38 -0.89 6.04
N THR A 221 -14.19 -1.91 6.88
CA THR A 221 -13.17 -1.90 7.93
C THR A 221 -12.24 -3.08 7.71
N ALA A 222 -10.94 -2.79 7.55
CA ALA A 222 -9.90 -3.77 7.30
C ALA A 222 -8.83 -3.77 8.38
N PHE A 223 -8.26 -4.94 8.64
CA PHE A 223 -7.12 -5.15 9.50
C PHE A 223 -6.03 -5.90 8.76
N ASP A 224 -4.91 -5.23 8.55
CA ASP A 224 -3.75 -5.79 7.86
C ASP A 224 -2.60 -5.96 8.82
N VAL A 225 -1.97 -7.13 8.81
CA VAL A 225 -0.67 -7.35 9.44
C VAL A 225 0.37 -7.46 8.34
N TYR A 226 1.31 -6.52 8.33
CA TYR A 226 2.34 -6.43 7.30
C TYR A 226 3.66 -7.04 7.75
N HIS A 227 4.31 -7.75 6.83
CA HIS A 227 5.66 -8.27 7.02
C HIS A 227 6.66 -7.10 7.12
N PRO A 228 7.41 -6.96 8.24
CA PRO A 228 8.21 -5.75 8.52
C PRO A 228 9.36 -5.52 7.53
N ASP A 229 9.94 -6.60 6.98
CA ASP A 229 11.03 -6.46 6.00
C ASP A 229 10.57 -6.25 4.56
N ARG A 230 9.34 -6.69 4.22
CA ARG A 230 8.80 -6.68 2.85
C ARG A 230 7.84 -5.53 2.61
N TYR A 231 7.38 -4.87 3.68
CA TYR A 231 6.42 -3.76 3.63
C TYR A 231 6.94 -2.56 4.44
N GLN A 232 6.64 -1.35 3.98
CA GLN A 232 6.97 -0.10 4.64
C GLN A 232 5.82 0.89 4.49
N TYR A 233 5.22 1.32 5.59
CA TYR A 233 4.24 2.41 5.56
C TYR A 233 4.95 3.78 5.51
N THR A 234 4.65 4.63 4.52
CA THR A 234 5.27 5.96 4.37
C THR A 234 4.22 7.05 4.23
N VAL A 235 4.29 8.06 5.10
CA VAL A 235 3.43 9.25 5.04
C VAL A 235 4.28 10.48 4.76
N VAL A 236 3.89 11.27 3.76
CA VAL A 236 4.50 12.57 3.47
C VAL A 236 3.61 13.67 4.05
N LEU A 237 4.12 14.36 5.08
CA LEU A 237 3.43 15.50 5.69
C LEU A 237 3.96 16.79 5.08
N LYS A 238 3.07 17.62 4.54
CA LYS A 238 3.38 18.97 4.03
C LYS A 238 2.81 20.01 4.99
N ARG A 239 3.55 21.11 5.17
CA ARG A 239 3.10 22.29 5.94
C ARG A 239 2.39 23.28 5.04
#